data_AF-A0A0S8KUS4-F1
#
_entry.id   AF-A0A0S8KUS4-F1
#
_cell.length_a   1.000
_cell.length_b   1.000
_cell.length_c   1.000
_cell.angle_alpha   90.00
_cell.angle_beta   90.00
_cell.angle_gamma   90.00
#
_symmetry.space_group_name_H-M   'P 1'
#
loop_
_entity.id
_entity.type
_entity.pdbx_description
1 polymer ?
#
loop_
_entity_poly.entity_id
_entity_poly.type
_entity_poly.pdbx_seq_one_letter_code
_entity_poly.pdbx_strand_id
1 'polypeptide(L)'
;MNNKQNNKSRDKNAEKLKEIPKWARKYAQNRTLTILVLMVMLMFFSGFIAALVGFSLPLAVGGFRKGNMILGCVGIAVLVAALAAISIFLIIIFSKFGGKNAGLIDQLIDQRVYGKEGSATVPAPKSSKKRTCLPILSGVIFFICFFGSWHLAGEGFIAYKYLQPVSVLYIVPYVVCGWYFWRSPRMGPIYLLYPILYTIHAILIVAGVPLFFTTEAFCIFSICLPAIGYGLLPFIIGHIYSRYALKKLKGLTHLTGEAANGD
;
A
#
# COMPACT_ATOMS: atom_id res chain seq x y z
N MET A 1 -41.59 -31.90 -24.42
CA MET A 1 -41.25 -30.84 -23.43
C MET A 1 -39.74 -30.71 -23.16
N ASN A 2 -38.93 -31.78 -23.24
CA ASN A 2 -37.47 -31.73 -22.97
C ASN A 2 -36.64 -30.75 -23.85
N ASN A 3 -36.99 -30.58 -25.13
CA ASN A 3 -36.17 -29.76 -26.04
C ASN A 3 -36.20 -28.25 -25.71
N LYS A 4 -37.31 -27.75 -25.16
CA LYS A 4 -37.43 -26.35 -24.70
C LYS A 4 -36.64 -26.10 -23.40
N GLN A 5 -36.52 -27.10 -22.53
CA GLN A 5 -35.74 -27.02 -21.30
C GLN A 5 -34.22 -27.04 -21.58
N ASN A 6 -33.76 -27.88 -22.52
CA ASN A 6 -32.36 -27.94 -22.94
C ASN A 6 -31.88 -26.65 -23.64
N ASN A 7 -32.71 -26.02 -24.47
CA ASN A 7 -32.34 -24.74 -25.07
C ASN A 7 -32.27 -23.62 -24.02
N LYS A 8 -33.18 -23.62 -23.04
CA LYS A 8 -33.18 -22.63 -21.95
C LYS A 8 -31.98 -22.79 -20.99
N SER A 9 -31.48 -24.00 -20.77
CA SER A 9 -30.27 -24.24 -19.97
C SER A 9 -29.00 -23.84 -20.72
N ARG A 10 -28.90 -24.15 -22.03
CA ARG A 10 -27.79 -23.70 -22.90
C ARG A 10 -27.69 -22.18 -22.99
N ASP A 11 -28.79 -21.48 -23.22
CA ASP A 11 -28.79 -20.01 -23.29
C ASP A 11 -28.36 -19.37 -21.96
N LYS A 12 -28.84 -19.92 -20.83
CA LYS A 12 -28.46 -19.47 -19.49
C LYS A 12 -26.97 -19.74 -19.20
N ASN A 13 -26.41 -20.82 -19.71
CA ASN A 13 -24.99 -21.11 -19.58
C ASN A 13 -24.14 -20.19 -20.47
N ALA A 14 -24.55 -19.94 -21.72
CA ALA A 14 -23.89 -18.99 -22.61
C ALA A 14 -23.87 -17.56 -22.05
N GLU A 15 -24.95 -17.13 -21.39
CA GLU A 15 -25.00 -15.83 -20.72
C GLU A 15 -24.04 -15.75 -19.53
N LYS A 16 -23.94 -16.82 -18.72
CA LYS A 16 -22.95 -16.90 -17.62
C LYS A 16 -21.51 -16.87 -18.12
N LEU A 17 -21.21 -17.46 -19.28
CA LEU A 17 -19.86 -17.45 -19.85
C LEU A 17 -19.39 -16.04 -20.23
N LYS A 18 -20.31 -15.13 -20.58
CA LYS A 18 -19.99 -13.70 -20.80
C LYS A 18 -19.48 -13.00 -19.55
N GLU A 19 -19.66 -13.58 -18.35
CA GLU A 19 -19.12 -13.03 -17.12
C GLU A 19 -17.63 -13.36 -16.87
N ILE A 20 -17.04 -14.31 -17.61
CA ILE A 20 -15.65 -14.74 -17.41
C ILE A 20 -14.67 -13.54 -17.48
N PRO A 21 -14.70 -12.66 -18.50
CA PRO A 21 -13.79 -11.51 -18.58
C PRO A 21 -13.97 -10.53 -17.40
N LYS A 22 -15.21 -10.36 -16.93
CA LYS A 22 -15.54 -9.49 -15.79
C LYS A 22 -14.93 -10.03 -14.49
N TRP A 23 -15.08 -11.33 -14.22
CA TRP A 23 -14.51 -11.94 -13.03
C TRP A 23 -12.99 -12.08 -13.12
N ALA A 24 -12.43 -12.32 -14.31
CA ALA A 24 -10.99 -12.36 -14.54
C ALA A 24 -10.34 -11.00 -14.25
N ARG A 25 -10.96 -9.91 -14.73
CA ARG A 25 -10.54 -8.55 -14.43
C ARG A 25 -10.63 -8.25 -12.92
N LYS A 26 -11.76 -8.57 -12.29
CA LYS A 26 -11.94 -8.39 -10.83
C LYS A 26 -10.90 -9.17 -10.03
N TYR A 27 -10.61 -10.41 -10.41
CA TYR A 27 -9.58 -11.21 -9.77
C TYR A 27 -8.21 -10.54 -9.89
N ALA A 28 -7.78 -10.19 -11.11
CA ALA A 28 -6.49 -9.57 -11.36
C ALA A 28 -6.30 -8.21 -10.65
N GLN A 29 -7.34 -7.37 -10.61
CA GLN A 29 -7.31 -6.05 -9.94
C GLN A 29 -7.24 -6.12 -8.41
N ASN A 30 -7.55 -7.28 -7.82
CA ASN A 30 -7.63 -7.46 -6.38
C ASN A 30 -6.57 -8.46 -5.85
N ARG A 31 -5.56 -8.82 -6.67
CA ARG A 31 -4.36 -9.56 -6.21
C ARG A 31 -3.45 -8.65 -5.39
N THR A 32 -3.93 -8.32 -4.19
CA THR A 32 -3.37 -7.30 -3.30
C THR A 32 -2.31 -7.86 -2.35
N LEU A 33 -2.21 -9.19 -2.20
CA LEU A 33 -1.35 -9.84 -1.21
C LEU A 33 0.14 -9.57 -1.46
N THR A 34 0.57 -9.57 -2.73
CA THR A 34 1.94 -9.24 -3.11
C THR A 34 2.33 -7.83 -2.65
N ILE A 35 1.45 -6.86 -2.88
CA ILE A 35 1.67 -5.46 -2.47
C ILE A 35 1.62 -5.34 -0.95
N LEU A 36 0.71 -6.05 -0.29
CA LEU A 36 0.61 -6.10 1.17
C LEU A 36 1.91 -6.60 1.81
N VAL A 37 2.44 -7.74 1.34
CA VAL A 37 3.71 -8.30 1.83
C VAL A 37 4.83 -7.28 1.65
N LEU A 38 4.92 -6.65 0.49
CA LEU A 38 5.93 -5.63 0.22
C LEU A 38 5.79 -4.43 1.16
N MET A 39 4.57 -3.92 1.38
CA MET A 39 4.33 -2.80 2.30
C MET A 39 4.70 -3.16 3.73
N VAL A 40 4.36 -4.36 4.19
CA VAL A 40 4.69 -4.85 5.53
C VAL A 40 6.21 -4.97 5.69
N MET A 41 6.91 -5.55 4.72
CA MET A 41 8.38 -5.62 4.74
C MET A 41 9.02 -4.22 4.76
N LEU A 42 8.53 -3.30 3.94
CA LEU A 42 9.01 -1.92 3.91
C LEU A 42 8.78 -1.22 5.25
N MET A 43 7.62 -1.44 5.87
CA MET A 43 7.26 -0.88 7.17
C MET A 43 8.19 -1.39 8.27
N PHE A 44 8.40 -2.71 8.37
CA PHE A 44 9.33 -3.29 9.34
C PHE A 44 10.76 -2.77 9.14
N PHE A 45 11.22 -2.71 7.88
CA PHE A 45 12.55 -2.20 7.59
C PHE A 45 12.68 -0.72 7.97
N SER A 46 11.71 0.12 7.58
CA SER A 46 11.70 1.54 7.93
C SER A 46 11.62 1.79 9.43
N GLY A 47 10.83 1.01 10.16
CA GLY A 47 10.72 1.09 11.62
C GLY A 47 12.01 0.69 12.32
N PHE A 48 12.66 -0.39 11.86
CA PHE A 48 13.97 -0.82 12.36
C PHE A 48 15.03 0.27 12.17
N ILE A 49 15.09 0.88 10.98
CA ILE A 49 15.98 1.99 10.69
C ILE A 49 15.68 3.21 11.57
N ALA A 50 14.41 3.59 11.70
CA ALA A 50 14.02 4.73 12.53
C ALA A 50 14.40 4.51 14.00
N ALA A 51 14.28 3.28 14.50
CA ALA A 51 14.75 2.91 15.84
C ALA A 51 16.28 3.03 15.96
N LEU A 52 17.04 2.55 14.97
CA LEU A 52 18.50 2.68 14.96
C LEU A 52 18.94 4.15 14.96
N VAL A 53 18.37 4.98 14.09
CA VAL A 53 18.71 6.41 14.02
C VAL A 53 18.26 7.14 15.29
N GLY A 54 17.02 6.89 15.73
CA GLY A 54 16.42 7.49 16.91
C GLY A 54 17.12 7.12 18.22
N PHE A 55 17.78 5.97 18.29
CA PHE A 55 18.61 5.59 19.42
C PHE A 55 20.03 6.15 19.32
N SER A 56 20.63 6.11 18.12
CA SER A 56 22.04 6.48 17.93
C SER A 56 22.30 7.97 18.04
N LEU A 57 21.35 8.80 17.57
CA LEU A 57 21.51 10.26 17.58
C LEU A 57 21.51 10.84 19.00
N PRO A 58 20.55 10.53 19.90
CA PRO A 58 20.61 10.95 21.30
C PRO A 58 21.82 10.40 22.05
N LEU A 59 22.28 9.19 21.71
CA LEU A 59 23.44 8.56 22.34
C LEU A 59 24.74 9.27 21.94
N ALA A 60 24.87 9.65 20.66
CA ALA A 60 25.97 10.49 20.18
C ALA A 60 25.96 11.86 20.86
N VAL A 61 24.84 12.58 20.79
CA VAL A 61 24.69 13.94 21.35
C VAL A 61 24.89 13.92 22.87
N GLY A 62 24.29 12.96 23.56
CA GLY A 62 24.39 12.78 25.00
C GLY A 62 25.82 12.41 25.45
N GLY A 63 26.52 11.58 24.69
CA GLY A 63 27.91 11.22 24.93
C GLY A 63 28.83 12.44 24.90
N PHE A 64 28.76 13.24 23.83
CA PHE A 64 29.56 14.46 23.72
C PHE A 64 29.20 15.52 24.76
N ARG A 65 27.90 15.73 25.03
CA ARG A 65 27.45 16.70 26.06
C ARG A 65 27.91 16.33 27.47
N LYS A 66 28.05 15.03 27.77
CA LYS A 66 28.50 14.53 29.09
C LYS A 66 30.02 14.32 29.17
N GLY A 67 30.78 14.69 28.14
CA GLY A 67 32.23 14.48 28.08
C GLY A 67 32.67 13.02 27.89
N ASN A 68 31.73 12.09 27.70
CA ASN A 68 32.03 10.68 27.43
C ASN A 68 32.25 10.48 25.92
N MET A 69 33.48 10.74 25.48
CA MET A 69 33.87 10.66 24.07
C MET A 69 33.67 9.25 23.48
N ILE A 70 33.85 8.18 24.26
CA ILE A 70 33.65 6.80 23.80
C ILE A 70 32.18 6.60 23.40
N LEU A 71 31.24 7.00 24.26
CA LEU A 71 29.80 6.91 23.98
C LEU A 71 29.40 7.77 22.78
N GLY A 72 29.98 8.97 22.65
CA GLY A 72 29.78 9.86 21.50
C GLY A 72 30.22 9.23 20.18
N CYS A 73 31.45 8.68 20.14
CA CYS A 73 32.01 8.02 18.97
C CYS A 73 31.25 6.75 18.58
N VAL A 74 30.82 5.94 19.56
CA VAL A 74 29.98 4.76 19.31
C VAL A 74 28.65 5.18 18.69
N GLY A 75 27.99 6.22 19.22
CA GLY A 75 26.76 6.76 18.65
C GLY A 75 26.91 7.22 17.20
N ILE A 76 28.00 7.93 16.87
CA ILE A 76 28.30 8.34 15.48
C ILE A 76 28.53 7.13 14.57
N ALA A 77 29.32 6.15 15.02
CA ALA A 77 29.63 4.96 14.21
C ALA A 77 28.36 4.19 13.85
N VAL A 78 27.45 4.00 14.82
CA VAL A 78 26.15 3.33 14.57
C VAL A 78 25.27 4.19 13.65
N LEU A 79 25.25 5.51 13.81
CA LEU A 79 24.51 6.41 12.94
C LEU A 79 24.99 6.33 11.48
N VAL A 80 26.31 6.36 11.26
CA VAL A 80 26.91 6.23 9.91
C VAL A 80 26.57 4.88 9.31
N ALA A 81 26.70 3.79 10.08
CA ALA A 81 26.32 2.46 9.61
C ALA A 81 24.83 2.37 9.25
N ALA A 82 23.94 2.97 10.05
CA ALA A 82 22.52 3.03 9.76
C ALA A 82 22.23 3.81 8.47
N LEU A 83 22.82 5.00 8.29
CA LEU A 83 22.66 5.81 7.08
C LEU A 83 23.22 5.12 5.83
N ALA A 84 24.35 4.41 5.96
CA ALA A 84 24.90 3.59 4.88
C ALA A 84 23.98 2.43 4.53
N ALA A 85 23.43 1.73 5.52
CA ALA A 85 22.47 0.65 5.31
C ALA A 85 21.18 1.15 4.63
N ILE A 86 20.68 2.34 5.01
CA ILE A 86 19.55 3.00 4.32
C ILE A 86 19.91 3.28 2.87
N SER A 87 21.08 3.87 2.62
CA SER A 87 21.52 4.23 1.26
C SER A 87 21.63 2.99 0.38
N ILE A 88 22.25 1.92 0.89
CA ILE A 88 22.35 0.63 0.20
C ILE A 88 20.96 0.03 -0.03
N PHE A 89 20.08 0.06 0.96
CA PHE A 89 18.71 -0.45 0.83
C PHE A 89 17.92 0.33 -0.22
N LEU A 90 17.98 1.66 -0.21
CA LEU A 90 17.35 2.51 -1.20
C LEU A 90 17.93 2.25 -2.59
N ILE A 91 19.24 2.08 -2.73
CA ILE A 91 19.88 1.72 -4.01
C ILE A 91 19.38 0.36 -4.49
N ILE A 92 19.32 -0.67 -3.63
CA ILE A 92 18.81 -2.00 -3.98
C ILE A 92 17.33 -1.92 -4.36
N ILE A 93 16.53 -1.16 -3.61
CA ILE A 93 15.13 -0.93 -3.95
C ILE A 93 15.04 -0.21 -5.29
N PHE A 94 15.62 0.97 -5.47
CA PHE A 94 15.48 1.72 -6.73
C PHE A 94 16.11 1.01 -7.94
N SER A 95 17.16 0.21 -7.76
CA SER A 95 17.74 -0.62 -8.83
C SER A 95 16.89 -1.84 -9.20
N LYS A 96 16.17 -2.42 -8.23
CA LYS A 96 15.25 -3.56 -8.47
C LYS A 96 13.80 -3.12 -8.76
N PHE A 97 13.41 -1.90 -8.42
CA PHE A 97 12.08 -1.31 -8.65
C PHE A 97 12.08 -0.29 -9.80
N GLY A 98 13.23 0.13 -10.31
CA GLY A 98 13.37 1.14 -11.37
C GLY A 98 13.87 0.59 -12.71
N GLY A 99 13.55 1.30 -13.80
CA GLY A 99 14.07 1.02 -15.14
C GLY A 99 13.66 -0.34 -15.71
N LYS A 100 14.62 -1.12 -16.21
CA LYS A 100 14.39 -2.41 -16.89
C LYS A 100 13.98 -3.55 -15.94
N ASN A 101 14.25 -3.41 -14.64
CA ASN A 101 13.96 -4.41 -13.61
C ASN A 101 12.65 -4.11 -12.84
N ALA A 102 11.96 -3.01 -13.17
CA ALA A 102 10.75 -2.59 -12.48
C ALA A 102 9.69 -3.70 -12.49
N GLY A 103 9.38 -4.23 -11.29
CA GLY A 103 8.41 -5.30 -11.10
C GLY A 103 9.01 -6.71 -11.08
N LEU A 104 10.33 -6.88 -11.09
CA LEU A 104 10.96 -8.21 -11.00
C LEU A 104 10.70 -8.87 -9.62
N ILE A 105 10.78 -8.10 -8.54
CA ILE A 105 10.39 -8.58 -7.21
C ILE A 105 8.88 -8.82 -7.15
N ASP A 106 8.07 -7.92 -7.72
CA ASP A 106 6.62 -8.09 -7.77
C ASP A 106 6.28 -9.41 -8.48
N GLN A 107 6.94 -9.73 -9.60
CA GLN A 107 6.79 -10.99 -10.31
C GLN A 107 7.25 -12.21 -9.49
N LEU A 108 8.39 -12.11 -8.79
CA LEU A 108 8.89 -13.21 -7.94
C LEU A 108 7.95 -13.50 -6.76
N ILE A 109 7.46 -12.45 -6.09
CA ILE A 109 6.48 -12.59 -5.01
C ILE A 109 5.17 -13.10 -5.58
N ASP A 110 4.70 -12.55 -6.70
CA ASP A 110 3.47 -12.97 -7.35
C ASP A 110 3.53 -14.44 -7.80
N GLN A 111 4.65 -14.90 -8.34
CA GLN A 111 4.87 -16.30 -8.68
C GLN A 111 4.92 -17.20 -7.45
N ARG A 112 5.53 -16.76 -6.34
CA ARG A 112 5.54 -17.54 -5.08
C ARG A 112 4.15 -17.63 -4.45
N VAL A 113 3.41 -16.54 -4.45
CA VAL A 113 2.11 -16.42 -3.77
C VAL A 113 0.98 -17.02 -4.61
N TYR A 114 1.01 -16.84 -5.91
CA TYR A 114 -0.08 -17.15 -6.83
C TYR A 114 0.33 -18.02 -8.02
N GLY A 115 1.57 -18.53 -8.09
CA GLY A 115 2.04 -19.30 -9.25
C GLY A 115 1.21 -20.54 -9.58
N LYS A 116 0.57 -21.13 -8.57
CA LYS A 116 -0.36 -22.28 -8.74
C LYS A 116 -1.72 -21.88 -9.36
N GLU A 117 -2.01 -20.59 -9.46
CA GLU A 117 -3.29 -20.04 -9.91
C GLU A 117 -3.21 -19.45 -11.33
N GLY A 118 -2.03 -19.49 -11.95
CA GLY A 118 -1.77 -18.93 -13.27
C GLY A 118 -1.47 -17.43 -13.26
N SER A 119 -0.98 -16.93 -14.40
CA SER A 119 -0.68 -15.51 -14.58
C SER A 119 -1.96 -14.76 -14.94
N ALA A 120 -2.22 -13.65 -14.24
CA ALA A 120 -3.29 -12.73 -14.58
C ALA A 120 -2.71 -11.33 -14.60
N THR A 121 -2.62 -10.74 -15.78
CA THR A 121 -2.06 -9.39 -15.94
C THR A 121 -3.14 -8.45 -16.43
N VAL A 122 -3.29 -7.31 -15.75
CA VAL A 122 -4.07 -6.21 -16.28
C VAL A 122 -3.13 -5.38 -17.16
N PRO A 123 -3.48 -5.09 -18.42
CA PRO A 123 -2.65 -4.26 -19.28
C PRO A 123 -2.39 -2.92 -18.59
N ALA A 124 -1.12 -2.52 -18.58
CA ALA A 124 -0.73 -1.23 -18.05
C ALA A 124 -1.39 -0.11 -18.87
N PRO A 125 -1.80 1.01 -18.25
CA PRO A 125 -2.33 2.14 -19.00
C PRO A 125 -1.27 2.67 -19.96
N LYS A 126 -1.63 2.93 -21.23
CA LYS A 126 -0.72 3.44 -22.27
C LYS A 126 0.02 4.74 -21.86
N SER A 127 -0.52 5.47 -20.90
CA SER A 127 0.04 6.72 -20.34
C SER A 127 1.19 6.53 -19.34
N SER A 128 1.47 5.29 -18.87
CA SER A 128 2.49 5.05 -17.84
C SER A 128 3.92 5.39 -18.30
N LYS A 129 4.21 5.32 -19.60
CA LYS A 129 5.54 5.64 -20.16
C LYS A 129 5.92 7.13 -20.09
N LYS A 130 4.95 8.05 -19.97
CA LYS A 130 5.17 9.49 -20.14
C LYS A 130 5.23 10.29 -18.83
N ARG A 131 5.04 9.64 -17.67
CA ARG A 131 4.84 10.32 -16.37
C ARG A 131 5.84 9.88 -15.28
N THR A 132 7.10 9.66 -15.62
CA THR A 132 8.10 9.14 -14.66
C THR A 132 8.41 10.12 -13.52
N CYS A 133 8.28 11.43 -13.75
CA CYS A 133 8.61 12.46 -12.75
C CYS A 133 7.48 12.75 -11.75
N LEU A 134 6.21 12.66 -12.18
CA LEU A 134 5.05 13.02 -11.34
C LEU A 134 4.92 12.18 -10.04
N PRO A 135 5.12 10.85 -10.06
CA PRO A 135 5.13 10.05 -8.85
C PRO A 135 6.24 10.45 -7.87
N ILE A 136 7.44 10.77 -8.40
CA ILE A 136 8.59 11.20 -7.59
C ILE A 136 8.25 12.53 -6.91
N LEU A 137 7.81 13.52 -7.68
CA LEU A 137 7.41 14.82 -7.15
C LEU A 137 6.31 14.70 -6.10
N SER A 138 5.28 13.89 -6.37
CA SER A 138 4.20 13.66 -5.40
C SER A 138 4.69 13.02 -4.10
N GLY A 139 5.67 12.10 -4.19
CA GLY A 139 6.29 11.48 -3.01
C GLY A 139 7.12 12.49 -2.22
N VAL A 140 7.90 13.34 -2.90
CA VAL A 140 8.68 14.40 -2.25
C VAL A 140 7.77 15.38 -1.50
N ILE A 141 6.71 15.87 -2.15
CA ILE A 141 5.72 16.75 -1.51
C ILE A 141 5.10 16.08 -0.29
N PHE A 142 4.67 14.82 -0.43
CA PHE A 142 4.13 14.04 0.68
C PHE A 142 5.08 13.98 1.88
N PHE A 143 6.36 13.65 1.65
CA PHE A 143 7.34 13.57 2.73
C PHE A 143 7.63 14.93 3.36
N ILE A 144 7.74 16.00 2.57
CA ILE A 144 7.91 17.36 3.09
C ILE A 144 6.74 17.73 4.01
N CYS A 145 5.50 17.49 3.58
CA CYS A 145 4.32 17.79 4.39
C CYS A 145 4.26 16.93 5.65
N PHE A 146 4.62 15.64 5.56
CA PHE A 146 4.64 14.72 6.69
C PHE A 146 5.66 15.15 7.75
N PHE A 147 6.93 15.35 7.36
CA PHE A 147 7.98 15.78 8.28
C PHE A 147 7.78 17.22 8.76
N GLY A 148 7.27 18.11 7.91
CA GLY A 148 6.93 19.48 8.30
C GLY A 148 5.84 19.51 9.36
N SER A 149 4.75 18.76 9.17
CA SER A 149 3.66 18.68 10.17
C SER A 149 4.13 18.07 11.48
N TRP A 150 4.97 17.02 11.41
CA TRP A 150 5.61 16.42 12.57
C TRP A 150 6.45 17.43 13.36
N HIS A 151 7.33 18.16 12.66
CA HIS A 151 8.21 19.15 13.28
C HIS A 151 7.41 20.30 13.89
N LEU A 152 6.45 20.87 13.16
CA LEU A 152 5.59 21.95 13.66
C LEU A 152 4.76 21.54 14.87
N ALA A 153 4.35 20.28 14.97
CA ALA A 153 3.67 19.77 16.16
C ALA A 153 4.63 19.53 17.34
N GLY A 154 5.88 19.13 17.07
CA GLY A 154 6.92 19.02 18.10
C GLY A 154 7.30 20.37 18.71
N GLU A 155 7.28 21.44 17.92
CA GLU A 155 7.52 22.83 18.36
C GLU A 155 6.26 23.50 18.95
N GLY A 156 5.12 22.80 18.99
CA GLY A 156 3.87 23.33 19.55
C GLY A 156 3.09 24.31 18.66
N PHE A 157 3.51 24.57 17.42
CA PHE A 157 2.75 25.39 16.47
C PHE A 157 1.43 24.75 16.04
N ILE A 158 1.37 23.42 16.04
CA ILE A 158 0.16 22.65 15.73
C ILE A 158 -0.22 21.84 16.96
N ALA A 159 -1.38 22.12 17.54
CA ALA A 159 -1.92 21.29 18.60
C ALA A 159 -2.14 19.85 18.09
N TYR A 160 -1.83 18.84 18.90
CA TYR A 160 -1.88 17.42 18.47
C TYR A 160 -3.25 17.00 17.92
N LYS A 161 -4.34 17.61 18.39
CA LYS A 161 -5.69 17.37 17.85
C LYS A 161 -5.83 17.73 16.36
N TYR A 162 -5.02 18.63 15.83
CA TYR A 162 -5.05 19.05 14.43
C TYR A 162 -4.06 18.32 13.54
N LEU A 163 -3.18 17.49 14.11
CA LEU A 163 -2.17 16.76 13.35
C LEU A 163 -2.80 15.85 12.27
N GLN A 164 -3.90 15.20 12.62
CA GLN A 164 -4.62 14.28 11.74
C GLN A 164 -5.51 14.99 10.69
N PRO A 165 -6.25 16.07 11.03
CA PRO A 165 -6.87 16.93 10.02
C PRO A 165 -5.88 17.54 9.02
N VAL A 166 -4.72 17.99 9.47
CA VAL A 166 -3.66 18.50 8.58
C VAL A 166 -3.12 17.38 7.69
N SER A 167 -2.96 16.17 8.23
CA SER A 167 -2.40 15.05 7.49
C SER A 167 -3.25 14.59 6.31
N VAL A 168 -4.59 14.70 6.43
CA VAL A 168 -5.53 14.43 5.32
C VAL A 168 -5.20 15.25 4.07
N LEU A 169 -4.78 16.51 4.23
CA LEU A 169 -4.54 17.43 3.13
C LEU A 169 -3.42 16.97 2.19
N TYR A 170 -2.49 16.14 2.66
CA TYR A 170 -1.45 15.57 1.82
C TYR A 170 -1.57 14.05 1.62
N ILE A 171 -2.09 13.30 2.59
CA ILE A 171 -2.29 11.84 2.48
C ILE A 171 -3.36 11.51 1.45
N VAL A 172 -4.52 12.16 1.51
CA VAL A 172 -5.65 11.82 0.63
C VAL A 172 -5.34 12.13 -0.84
N PRO A 173 -4.82 13.32 -1.21
CA PRO A 173 -4.41 13.58 -2.58
C PRO A 173 -3.32 12.64 -3.07
N TYR A 174 -2.34 12.32 -2.21
CA TYR A 174 -1.28 11.37 -2.56
C TYR A 174 -1.84 9.98 -2.87
N VAL A 175 -2.80 9.47 -2.08
CA VAL A 175 -3.40 8.15 -2.33
C VAL A 175 -4.35 8.18 -3.54
N VAL A 176 -5.19 9.20 -3.67
CA VAL A 176 -6.17 9.28 -4.76
C VAL A 176 -5.48 9.52 -6.11
N CYS A 177 -4.62 10.53 -6.22
CA CYS A 177 -3.91 10.83 -7.46
C CYS A 177 -2.77 9.84 -7.71
N GLY A 178 -1.95 9.61 -6.68
CA GLY A 178 -0.73 8.81 -6.76
C GLY A 178 -0.99 7.33 -6.97
N TRP A 179 -1.88 6.77 -6.17
CA TRP A 179 -2.14 5.34 -6.16
C TRP A 179 -3.33 4.97 -7.02
N TYR A 180 -4.49 5.61 -6.86
CA TYR A 180 -5.68 5.20 -7.61
C TYR A 180 -5.60 5.63 -9.08
N PHE A 181 -5.49 6.92 -9.39
CA PHE A 181 -5.54 7.37 -10.78
C PHE A 181 -4.31 6.98 -11.61
N TRP A 182 -3.09 7.10 -11.07
CA TRP A 182 -1.88 6.77 -11.85
C TRP A 182 -1.59 5.27 -11.96
N ARG A 183 -2.10 4.41 -11.05
CA ARG A 183 -1.96 2.95 -11.17
C ARG A 183 -3.21 2.25 -11.70
N SER A 184 -4.32 2.95 -11.91
CA SER A 184 -5.49 2.42 -12.62
C SER A 184 -5.10 2.00 -14.06
N PRO A 185 -5.48 0.81 -14.55
CA PRO A 185 -6.52 -0.07 -14.02
C PRO A 185 -6.00 -1.22 -13.14
N ARG A 186 -4.75 -1.22 -12.68
CA ARG A 186 -4.19 -2.31 -11.85
C ARG A 186 -4.83 -2.42 -10.47
N MET A 187 -5.40 -1.33 -9.95
CA MET A 187 -6.02 -1.31 -8.62
C MET A 187 -7.54 -1.15 -8.75
N GLY A 188 -8.27 -1.99 -8.03
CA GLY A 188 -9.73 -1.91 -7.96
C GLY A 188 -10.23 -0.69 -7.17
N PRO A 189 -11.52 -0.32 -7.32
CA PRO A 189 -12.14 0.77 -6.55
C PRO A 189 -12.05 0.59 -5.03
N ILE A 190 -11.84 -0.64 -4.56
CA ILE A 190 -11.74 -0.97 -3.13
C ILE A 190 -10.64 -0.18 -2.42
N TYR A 191 -9.59 0.22 -3.14
CA TYR A 191 -8.51 1.04 -2.59
C TYR A 191 -8.95 2.45 -2.20
N LEU A 192 -10.07 2.95 -2.72
CA LEU A 192 -10.65 4.22 -2.29
C LEU A 192 -11.21 4.16 -0.86
N LEU A 193 -11.39 2.97 -0.30
CA LEU A 193 -11.77 2.82 1.09
C LEU A 193 -10.74 3.47 2.03
N TYR A 194 -9.45 3.43 1.67
CA TYR A 194 -8.41 4.05 2.49
C TYR A 194 -8.59 5.56 2.65
N PRO A 195 -8.57 6.38 1.58
CA PRO A 195 -8.75 7.83 1.72
C PRO A 195 -10.12 8.19 2.31
N ILE A 196 -11.17 7.41 2.04
CA ILE A 196 -12.50 7.63 2.64
C ILE A 196 -12.44 7.48 4.16
N LEU A 197 -11.94 6.35 4.66
CA LEU A 197 -11.85 6.10 6.11
C LEU A 197 -10.93 7.11 6.79
N TYR A 198 -9.81 7.44 6.16
CA TYR A 198 -8.86 8.42 6.69
C TYR A 198 -9.49 9.82 6.78
N THR A 199 -10.29 10.22 5.78
CA THR A 199 -11.05 11.49 5.80
C THR A 199 -12.13 11.49 6.88
N ILE A 200 -12.92 10.42 6.99
CA ILE A 200 -13.94 10.29 8.04
C ILE A 200 -13.30 10.42 9.43
N HIS A 201 -12.17 9.76 9.65
CA HIS A 201 -11.44 9.85 10.91
C HIS A 201 -11.05 11.29 11.26
N ALA A 202 -10.52 12.05 10.30
CA ALA A 202 -10.20 13.46 10.53
C ALA A 202 -11.42 14.33 10.80
N ILE A 203 -12.53 14.10 10.08
CA ILE A 203 -13.81 14.81 10.32
C ILE A 203 -14.29 14.56 11.75
N LEU A 204 -14.21 13.31 12.23
CA LEU A 204 -14.60 12.96 13.60
C LEU A 204 -13.76 13.71 14.64
N ILE A 205 -12.45 13.87 14.40
CA ILE A 205 -11.58 14.65 15.29
C ILE A 205 -11.97 16.13 15.29
N VAL A 206 -12.24 16.72 14.11
CA VAL A 206 -12.71 18.11 14.01
C VAL A 206 -14.06 18.29 14.72
N ALA A 207 -14.93 17.28 14.67
CA ALA A 207 -16.20 17.25 15.37
C ALA A 207 -16.07 17.02 16.91
N GLY A 208 -14.84 16.91 17.43
CA GLY A 208 -14.57 16.80 18.86
C GLY A 208 -14.44 15.37 19.40
N VAL A 209 -14.46 14.35 18.54
CA VAL A 209 -14.26 12.97 18.98
C VAL A 209 -12.76 12.75 19.31
N PRO A 210 -12.39 12.28 20.51
CA PRO A 210 -11.00 12.17 20.95
C PRO A 210 -10.30 10.92 20.36
N LEU A 211 -10.20 10.84 19.02
CA LEU A 211 -9.55 9.75 18.29
C LEU A 211 -8.05 10.01 18.04
N PHE A 212 -7.37 10.65 18.99
CA PHE A 212 -5.96 11.00 18.88
C PHE A 212 -5.24 10.83 20.21
N PHE A 213 -3.92 10.63 20.17
CA PHE A 213 -3.10 10.57 21.36
C PHE A 213 -2.78 12.00 21.83
N THR A 214 -2.94 12.23 23.14
CA THR A 214 -2.76 13.53 23.79
C THR A 214 -1.34 13.75 24.31
N THR A 215 -0.59 12.67 24.52
CA THR A 215 0.79 12.69 25.05
C THR A 215 1.82 12.82 23.94
N GLU A 216 2.84 13.64 24.15
CA GLU A 216 3.95 13.87 23.20
C GLU A 216 4.64 12.57 22.78
N ALA A 217 4.89 11.67 23.74
CA ALA A 217 5.55 10.38 23.49
C ALA A 217 4.80 9.49 22.48
N PHE A 218 3.48 9.67 22.35
CA PHE A 218 2.64 8.88 21.45
C PHE A 218 2.04 9.68 20.29
N CYS A 219 2.42 10.95 20.11
CA CYS A 219 1.81 11.81 19.10
C CYS A 219 2.00 11.27 17.67
N ILE A 220 3.10 10.54 17.40
CA ILE A 220 3.34 9.91 16.08
C ILE A 220 2.31 8.86 15.72
N PHE A 221 1.81 8.16 16.73
CA PHE A 221 0.83 7.11 16.53
C PHE A 221 -0.52 7.69 16.12
N SER A 222 -0.81 8.96 16.41
CA SER A 222 -2.00 9.65 15.92
C SER A 222 -2.06 9.70 14.39
N ILE A 223 -0.92 9.81 13.70
CA ILE A 223 -0.86 9.73 12.24
C ILE A 223 -0.67 8.27 11.79
N CYS A 224 0.32 7.59 12.37
CA CYS A 224 0.79 6.30 11.88
C CYS A 224 -0.27 5.20 12.03
N LEU A 225 -0.96 5.10 13.17
CA LEU A 225 -1.94 4.03 13.38
C LEU A 225 -3.13 4.13 12.42
N PRO A 226 -3.78 5.30 12.25
CA PRO A 226 -4.82 5.43 11.24
C PRO A 226 -4.32 5.21 9.81
N ALA A 227 -3.13 5.73 9.47
CA ALA A 227 -2.59 5.60 8.12
C ALA A 227 -2.30 4.13 7.77
N ILE A 228 -1.68 3.41 8.71
CA ILE A 228 -1.40 1.99 8.56
C ILE A 228 -2.69 1.17 8.61
N GLY A 229 -3.51 1.36 9.65
CA GLY A 229 -4.73 0.58 9.88
C GLY A 229 -5.73 0.71 8.73
N TYR A 230 -6.04 1.94 8.32
CA TYR A 230 -6.94 2.16 7.19
C TYR A 230 -6.29 1.81 5.84
N GLY A 231 -4.96 1.82 5.75
CA GLY A 231 -4.24 1.35 4.56
C GLY A 231 -4.32 -0.17 4.40
N LEU A 232 -4.13 -0.93 5.49
CA LEU A 232 -4.16 -2.41 5.50
C LEU A 232 -5.53 -2.98 5.12
N LEU A 233 -6.61 -2.33 5.57
CA LEU A 233 -7.97 -2.82 5.39
C LEU A 233 -8.35 -3.06 3.90
N PRO A 234 -8.18 -2.11 2.96
CA PRO A 234 -8.41 -2.36 1.53
C PRO A 234 -7.58 -3.50 0.95
N PHE A 235 -6.35 -3.74 1.43
CA PHE A 235 -5.56 -4.89 0.97
C PHE A 235 -6.18 -6.20 1.42
N ILE A 236 -6.63 -6.30 2.67
CA ILE A 236 -7.29 -7.49 3.22
C ILE A 236 -8.61 -7.75 2.49
N ILE A 237 -9.47 -6.74 2.37
CA ILE A 237 -10.75 -6.88 1.68
C ILE A 237 -10.53 -7.21 0.19
N GLY A 238 -9.57 -6.55 -0.45
CA GLY A 238 -9.15 -6.87 -1.81
C GLY A 238 -8.73 -8.33 -1.94
N HIS A 239 -7.94 -8.85 -1.00
CA HIS A 239 -7.52 -10.24 -1.01
C HIS A 239 -8.71 -11.19 -0.90
N ILE A 240 -9.60 -10.98 0.06
CA ILE A 240 -10.83 -11.79 0.24
C ILE A 240 -11.66 -11.76 -1.05
N TYR A 241 -11.84 -10.58 -1.64
CA TYR A 241 -12.60 -10.41 -2.86
C TYR A 241 -11.94 -11.09 -4.07
N SER A 242 -10.60 -11.14 -4.12
CA SER A 242 -9.87 -11.92 -5.14
C SER A 242 -10.14 -13.42 -5.02
N ARG A 243 -10.18 -13.96 -3.80
CA ARG A 243 -10.51 -15.38 -3.56
C ARG A 243 -11.94 -15.70 -3.97
N TYR A 244 -12.87 -14.80 -3.67
CA TYR A 244 -14.25 -14.90 -4.13
C TYR A 244 -14.35 -14.87 -5.67
N ALA A 245 -13.67 -13.94 -6.32
CA ALA A 245 -13.65 -13.83 -7.78
C ALA A 245 -13.03 -15.07 -8.44
N LEU A 246 -11.96 -15.63 -7.87
CA LEU A 246 -11.36 -16.88 -8.33
C LEU A 246 -12.31 -18.07 -8.20
N LYS A 247 -13.03 -18.17 -7.07
CA LYS A 247 -14.06 -19.22 -6.88
C LYS A 247 -15.15 -19.12 -7.94
N LYS A 248 -15.60 -17.91 -8.27
CA LYS A 248 -16.57 -17.67 -9.35
C LYS A 248 -16.01 -18.06 -10.73
N LEU A 249 -14.76 -17.72 -11.03
CA LEU A 249 -14.10 -18.10 -12.28
C LEU A 249 -14.02 -19.61 -12.45
N LYS A 250 -13.57 -20.34 -11.42
CA LYS A 250 -13.49 -21.81 -11.46
C LYS A 250 -14.85 -22.46 -11.74
N GLY A 251 -15.92 -21.94 -11.13
CA GLY A 251 -17.28 -22.41 -11.39
C GLY A 251 -17.75 -22.13 -12.82
N LEU A 252 -17.38 -20.99 -13.40
CA LEU A 252 -17.71 -20.65 -14.79
C LEU A 252 -16.92 -21.50 -15.81
N THR A 253 -15.66 -21.79 -15.54
CA THR A 253 -14.84 -22.62 -16.43
C THR A 253 -15.25 -24.09 -16.43
N HIS A 254 -15.83 -24.59 -15.33
CA HIS A 254 -16.41 -25.94 -15.28
C HIS A 254 -17.60 -26.07 -16.25
N LEU A 255 -18.46 -25.04 -16.30
CA LEU A 255 -19.56 -24.96 -17.27
C LEU A 255 -19.05 -24.89 -18.72
N THR A 256 -17.89 -24.27 -18.97
CA THR A 256 -17.25 -24.31 -20.30
C THR A 256 -16.80 -25.72 -20.66
N GLY A 257 -16.23 -26.47 -19.71
CA GLY A 257 -15.81 -27.86 -19.93
C GLY A 257 -16.99 -28.79 -20.21
N GLU A 258 -18.06 -28.71 -19.43
CA GLU A 258 -19.31 -29.45 -19.65
C GLU A 258 -19.93 -29.11 -21.02
N ALA A 259 -20.01 -27.82 -21.36
CA ALA A 259 -20.54 -27.38 -22.65
C ALA A 259 -19.68 -27.81 -23.86
N ALA A 260 -18.36 -27.94 -23.69
CA ALA A 260 -17.44 -28.41 -24.72
C ALA A 260 -17.46 -29.94 -24.88
N ASN A 261 -17.74 -30.67 -23.80
CA ASN A 261 -17.81 -32.12 -23.79
C ASN A 261 -19.18 -32.67 -24.27
N GLY A 262 -20.19 -31.79 -24.39
CA GLY A 262 -21.46 -32.14 -25.04
C GLY A 262 -22.49 -32.86 -24.16
N ASP A 263 -22.34 -32.78 -22.84
CA ASP A 263 -23.30 -33.32 -21.86
C ASP A 263 -24.52 -32.39 -21.64
#